data_AF-A0A0F8XYM1-F1
#
_entry.id   AF-A0A0F8XYM1-F1
#
_cell.length_a   1.000
_cell.length_b   1.000
_cell.length_c   1.000
_cell.angle_alpha   90.00
_cell.angle_beta   90.00
_cell.angle_gamma   90.00
#
_symmetry.space_group_name_H-M   'P 1'
#
loop_
_entity.id
_entity.type
_entity.pdbx_description
1 polymer ?
#
loop_
_entity_poly.entity_id
_entity_poly.type
_entity_poly.pdbx_seq_one_letter_code
_entity_poly.pdbx_strand_id
1 'polypeptide(L)'
;MASKKKSKIKGLSIQFMPYSEIRDLSDDDRIKKILKIVLGNNILFLQGRLKSLEETRLIGDTMAMMDHVKGFKGVELAVIANNRKEKFFEKMIKGIVNASGLVGANR
;
A
#
# COMPACT_ATOMS: atom_id res chain seq x y z
N MET A 1 -4.03 -34.58 -23.71
CA MET A 1 -4.00 -34.20 -22.28
C MET A 1 -3.78 -32.70 -22.18
N ALA A 2 -4.77 -31.94 -21.68
CA ALA A 2 -4.69 -30.48 -21.59
C ALA A 2 -3.86 -30.06 -20.36
N SER A 3 -2.72 -29.39 -20.60
CA SER A 3 -1.90 -28.78 -19.56
C SER A 3 -2.72 -27.69 -18.84
N LYS A 4 -3.09 -27.94 -17.57
CA LYS A 4 -3.69 -26.93 -16.70
C LYS A 4 -2.66 -25.81 -16.46
N LYS A 5 -2.84 -24.69 -17.15
CA LYS A 5 -2.11 -23.43 -16.94
C LYS A 5 -2.28 -23.03 -15.46
N LYS A 6 -1.23 -23.18 -14.64
CA LYS A 6 -1.20 -22.68 -13.25
C LYS A 6 -1.50 -21.18 -13.28
N SER A 7 -2.69 -20.77 -12.86
CA SER A 7 -3.00 -19.34 -12.72
C SER A 7 -2.06 -18.76 -11.67
N LYS A 8 -1.21 -17.80 -12.05
CA LYS A 8 -0.45 -17.01 -11.08
C LYS A 8 -1.46 -16.39 -10.12
N ILE A 9 -1.45 -16.80 -8.86
CA ILE A 9 -2.12 -16.06 -7.80
C ILE A 9 -1.46 -14.68 -7.84
N LYS A 10 -2.22 -13.64 -8.20
CA LYS A 10 -1.77 -12.26 -7.98
C LYS A 10 -1.78 -12.08 -6.47
N GLY A 11 -0.67 -12.41 -5.82
CA GLY A 11 -0.53 -12.32 -4.38
C GLY A 11 -0.76 -10.89 -3.89
N LEU A 12 -1.08 -10.75 -2.61
CA LEU A 12 -1.05 -9.45 -1.94
C LEU A 12 0.40 -9.03 -1.79
N SER A 13 0.76 -7.84 -2.27
CA SER A 13 2.12 -7.29 -2.07
C SER A 13 2.10 -6.11 -1.11
N ILE A 14 3.20 -5.90 -0.39
CA ILE A 14 3.39 -4.75 0.49
C ILE A 14 4.45 -3.86 -0.17
N GLN A 15 4.09 -2.62 -0.47
CA GLN A 15 4.98 -1.65 -1.11
C GLN A 15 5.18 -0.45 -0.19
N PHE A 16 6.42 0.03 -0.10
CA PHE A 16 6.76 1.28 0.58
C PHE A 16 7.13 2.33 -0.46
N MET A 17 6.56 3.53 -0.32
CA MET A 17 6.86 4.69 -1.18
C MET A 17 7.52 5.80 -0.35
N PRO A 18 8.81 6.07 -0.56
CA PRO A 18 9.51 7.15 0.12
C PRO A 18 9.06 8.52 -0.37
N TYR A 19 9.24 9.54 0.46
CA TYR A 19 8.83 10.92 0.13
C TYR A 19 9.58 11.46 -1.11
N SER A 20 10.82 11.04 -1.33
CA SER A 20 11.61 11.43 -2.50
C SER A 20 10.95 11.10 -3.83
N GLU A 21 10.11 10.06 -3.88
CA GLU A 21 9.41 9.61 -5.07
C GLU A 21 8.15 10.41 -5.43
N ILE A 22 7.70 11.28 -4.51
CA ILE A 22 6.47 12.07 -4.64
C ILE A 22 6.67 13.57 -4.39
N ARG A 23 7.85 13.97 -3.90
CA ARG A 23 8.17 15.35 -3.53
C ARG A 23 8.01 16.34 -4.68
N ASP A 24 8.41 15.94 -5.89
CA ASP A 24 8.40 16.80 -7.08
C ASP A 24 7.14 16.60 -7.95
N LEU A 25 6.21 15.75 -7.51
CA LEU A 25 4.96 15.50 -8.21
C LEU A 25 3.90 16.53 -7.80
N SER A 26 3.09 16.93 -8.79
CA SER A 26 1.86 17.68 -8.52
C SER A 26 0.87 16.85 -7.69
N ASP A 27 -0.07 17.49 -7.01
CA ASP A 27 -1.10 16.79 -6.21
C ASP A 27 -1.88 15.78 -7.09
N ASP A 28 -2.17 16.14 -8.34
CA ASP A 28 -2.72 15.26 -9.39
C ASP A 28 -1.87 14.01 -9.64
N ASP A 29 -0.57 14.21 -9.89
CA ASP A 29 0.31 13.12 -10.30
C ASP A 29 0.62 12.18 -9.12
N ARG A 30 0.62 12.70 -7.90
CA ARG A 30 0.71 11.89 -6.68
C ARG A 30 -0.47 10.94 -6.55
N ILE A 31 -1.69 11.42 -6.76
CA ILE A 31 -2.89 10.57 -6.71
C ILE A 31 -2.89 9.52 -7.82
N LYS A 32 -2.56 9.90 -9.06
CA LYS A 32 -2.42 8.94 -10.16
C LYS A 32 -1.41 7.83 -9.84
N LYS A 33 -0.26 8.19 -9.24
CA LYS A 33 0.77 7.23 -8.84
C LYS A 33 0.27 6.27 -7.75
N ILE A 34 -0.44 6.78 -6.74
CA ILE A 34 -1.05 5.96 -5.67
C ILE A 34 -2.09 4.99 -6.25
N LEU A 35 -3.03 5.49 -7.04
CA LEU A 35 -4.09 4.69 -7.66
C LEU A 35 -3.54 3.56 -8.52
N LYS A 36 -2.49 3.85 -9.31
CA LYS A 36 -1.80 2.84 -10.13
C LYS A 36 -1.24 1.69 -9.30
N ILE A 37 -0.74 1.97 -8.11
CA ILE A 37 -0.21 0.95 -7.21
C ILE A 37 -1.34 0.16 -6.55
N VAL A 38 -2.33 0.81 -5.93
CA VAL A 38 -3.37 0.11 -5.16
C VAL A 38 -4.29 -0.75 -6.02
N LEU A 39 -4.49 -0.40 -7.30
CA LEU A 39 -5.15 -1.26 -8.29
C LEU A 39 -4.50 -2.64 -8.45
N GLY A 40 -3.21 -2.77 -8.12
CA GLY A 40 -2.43 -3.99 -8.27
C GLY A 40 -2.60 -5.04 -7.16
N ASN A 41 -3.61 -4.92 -6.29
CA ASN A 41 -3.77 -5.75 -5.07
C ASN A 41 -2.59 -5.59 -4.10
N ASN A 42 -2.32 -4.34 -3.71
CA ASN A 42 -1.15 -3.94 -2.94
C ASN A 42 -1.55 -3.17 -1.67
N ILE A 43 -0.86 -3.43 -0.55
CA ILE A 43 -0.83 -2.55 0.62
C ILE A 43 0.29 -1.54 0.41
N LEU A 44 -0.06 -0.26 0.35
CA LEU A 44 0.89 0.83 0.13
C LEU A 44 1.15 1.61 1.41
N PHE A 45 2.41 1.63 1.86
CA PHE A 45 2.89 2.50 2.93
C PHE A 45 3.53 3.75 2.34
N LEU A 46 2.94 4.91 2.61
CA LEU A 46 3.46 6.21 2.17
C LEU A 46 4.30 6.84 3.27
N GLN A 47 5.49 7.34 2.92
CA GLN A 47 6.25 8.20 3.82
C GLN A 47 5.66 9.62 3.80
N GLY A 48 5.14 10.06 4.96
CA GLY A 48 4.46 11.35 5.09
C GLY A 48 2.95 11.18 5.16
N ARG A 49 2.20 12.22 4.82
CA ARG A 49 0.74 12.20 4.76
C ARG A 49 0.25 12.83 3.47
N LEU A 50 -0.95 12.44 3.05
CA LEU A 50 -1.68 13.17 2.03
C LEU A 50 -2.14 14.52 2.60
N LYS A 51 -2.13 15.54 1.76
CA LYS A 51 -2.81 16.80 2.02
C LYS A 51 -4.32 16.57 1.95
N SER A 52 -5.11 17.41 2.61
CA SER A 52 -6.57 17.28 2.61
C SER A 52 -7.17 17.24 1.19
N LEU A 53 -6.67 18.07 0.27
CA LEU A 53 -7.11 18.05 -1.13
C LEU A 53 -6.76 16.74 -1.86
N GLU A 54 -5.57 16.19 -1.59
CA GLU A 54 -5.15 14.89 -2.13
C GLU A 54 -6.05 13.76 -1.59
N GLU A 55 -6.38 13.77 -0.29
CA GLU A 55 -7.28 12.80 0.33
C GLU A 55 -8.68 12.87 -0.30
N THR A 56 -9.27 14.06 -0.41
CA THR A 56 -10.58 14.25 -1.05
C THR A 56 -10.58 13.73 -2.47
N ARG A 57 -9.52 14.03 -3.23
CA ARG A 57 -9.40 13.57 -4.61
C ARG A 57 -9.24 12.06 -4.71
N LEU A 58 -8.40 11.47 -3.88
CA LEU A 58 -8.20 10.03 -3.83
C LEU A 58 -9.51 9.28 -3.56
N ILE A 59 -10.31 9.80 -2.63
CA ILE A 59 -11.63 9.25 -2.32
C ILE A 59 -12.55 9.35 -3.54
N GLY A 60 -12.65 10.54 -4.16
CA GLY A 60 -13.50 10.75 -5.33
C GLY A 60 -13.12 9.86 -6.51
N ASP A 61 -11.83 9.79 -6.85
CA ASP A 61 -11.32 8.95 -7.93
C ASP A 61 -11.53 7.46 -7.61
N THR A 62 -11.35 7.05 -6.35
CA THR A 62 -11.62 5.67 -5.91
C THR A 62 -13.09 5.30 -6.10
N MET A 63 -14.01 6.16 -5.68
CA MET A 63 -15.46 5.95 -5.85
C MET A 63 -15.83 5.82 -7.32
N ALA A 64 -15.33 6.73 -8.17
CA ALA A 64 -15.56 6.66 -9.61
C ALA A 64 -15.02 5.36 -10.23
N MET A 65 -13.86 4.89 -9.77
CA MET A 65 -13.25 3.65 -10.27
C MET A 65 -13.98 2.39 -9.83
N MET A 66 -14.60 2.37 -8.64
CA MET A 66 -15.38 1.22 -8.18
C MET A 66 -16.52 0.86 -9.13
N ASP A 67 -17.11 1.86 -9.78
CA ASP A 67 -18.19 1.65 -10.76
C ASP A 67 -17.68 1.13 -12.11
N HIS A 68 -16.43 1.46 -12.48
CA HIS A 68 -15.92 1.22 -13.84
C HIS A 68 -14.86 0.10 -13.91
N VAL A 69 -14.21 -0.26 -12.80
CA VAL A 69 -13.11 -1.22 -12.76
C VAL A 69 -13.57 -2.54 -12.13
N LYS A 70 -13.76 -3.55 -12.98
CA LYS A 70 -14.25 -4.87 -12.55
C LYS A 70 -13.36 -5.48 -11.45
N GLY A 71 -13.98 -5.78 -10.32
CA GLY A 71 -13.32 -6.44 -9.18
C GLY A 71 -12.55 -5.50 -8.27
N PHE A 72 -12.53 -4.20 -8.55
CA PHE A 72 -12.01 -3.18 -7.64
C PHE A 72 -13.07 -2.83 -6.60
N LYS A 73 -12.72 -2.95 -5.32
CA LYS A 73 -13.64 -2.69 -4.20
C LYS A 73 -13.42 -1.34 -3.53
N GLY A 74 -12.35 -0.65 -3.87
CA GLY A 74 -11.97 0.63 -3.26
C GLY A 74 -10.57 0.60 -2.64
N VAL A 75 -10.27 1.66 -1.88
CA VAL A 75 -9.01 1.87 -1.16
C VAL A 75 -9.35 2.18 0.30
N GLU A 76 -8.73 1.45 1.22
CA GLU A 76 -8.79 1.77 2.65
C GLU A 76 -7.63 2.69 3.02
N LEU A 77 -7.94 3.77 3.73
CA LEU A 77 -6.96 4.78 4.15
C LEU A 77 -6.78 4.72 5.66
N ALA A 78 -5.53 4.60 6.10
CA ALA A 78 -5.15 4.69 7.51
C ALA A 78 -3.93 5.60 7.66
N VAL A 79 -4.00 6.56 8.56
CA VAL A 79 -2.89 7.48 8.85
C VAL A 79 -2.21 7.05 10.15
N ILE A 80 -0.93 6.70 10.06
CA ILE A 80 -0.10 6.42 11.24
C ILE A 80 0.55 7.73 11.67
N ALA A 81 -0.17 8.51 12.49
CA ALA A 81 0.42 9.66 13.17
C ALA A 81 1.13 9.17 14.44
N ASN A 82 2.40 9.53 14.60
CA ASN A 82 3.19 9.05 15.71
C ASN A 82 3.78 10.22 16.51
N ASN A 83 3.39 10.29 17.79
CA ASN A 83 4.02 11.16 18.79
C ASN A 83 5.29 10.51 19.40
N ARG A 84 5.65 9.27 19.01
CA ARG A 84 6.78 8.45 19.50
C ARG A 84 7.32 7.49 18.41
N LYS A 85 7.92 8.06 17.33
CA LYS A 85 8.21 7.41 16.02
C LYS A 85 8.97 6.08 16.00
N GLU A 86 9.88 5.83 16.92
CA GLU A 86 10.83 4.71 16.76
C GLU A 86 10.30 3.35 17.25
N LYS A 87 9.52 3.32 18.34
CA LYS A 87 9.16 2.05 19.00
C LYS A 87 8.13 1.19 18.26
N PHE A 88 7.33 1.78 17.37
CA PHE A 88 6.23 1.07 16.71
C PHE A 88 6.66 0.32 15.45
N PHE A 89 7.44 0.95 14.57
CA PHE A 89 7.96 0.29 13.37
C PHE A 89 8.87 -0.88 13.73
N GLU A 90 9.72 -0.72 14.74
CA GLU A 90 10.52 -1.82 15.29
C GLU A 90 9.66 -2.98 15.80
N LYS A 91 8.54 -2.68 16.48
CA LYS A 91 7.64 -3.70 17.02
C LYS A 91 6.88 -4.44 15.92
N MET A 92 6.45 -3.73 14.87
CA MET A 92 5.83 -4.35 13.70
C MET A 92 6.81 -5.24 12.94
N ILE A 93 8.00 -4.74 12.62
CA ILE A 93 9.04 -5.51 11.93
C ILE A 93 9.42 -6.74 12.76
N LYS A 94 9.65 -6.58 14.07
CA LYS A 94 9.91 -7.71 14.98
C LYS A 94 8.76 -8.71 15.00
N GLY A 95 7.51 -8.25 14.99
CA GLY A 95 6.34 -9.12 14.92
C GLY A 95 6.28 -9.95 13.63
N ILE A 96 6.56 -9.33 12.49
CA ILE A 96 6.60 -10.00 11.18
C ILE A 96 7.76 -11.00 11.13
N VAL A 97 8.94 -10.63 11.61
CA VAL A 97 10.14 -11.48 11.65
C VAL A 97 9.93 -12.71 12.55
N ASN A 98 9.29 -12.52 13.72
CA ASN A 98 8.96 -13.62 14.61
C ASN A 98 7.87 -14.53 14.03
N ALA A 99 6.85 -13.96 13.36
CA ALA A 99 5.77 -14.72 12.75
C ALA A 99 6.19 -15.46 11.46
N SER A 100 7.22 -14.98 10.76
CA SER A 100 7.78 -15.62 9.57
C SER A 100 8.80 -16.71 9.88
N GLY A 101 9.07 -17.00 11.16
CA GLY A 101 10.03 -18.03 11.58
C GLY A 101 11.50 -17.69 11.29
N LEU A 102 11.80 -16.46 10.90
CA LEU A 102 13.16 -16.00 10.59
C LEU A 102 14.05 -15.84 11.84
N VAL A 103 13.45 -15.82 13.04
CA VAL A 103 14.18 -15.83 14.33
C VAL A 103 14.03 -17.20 14.97
N GLY A 104 14.83 -18.14 14.48
CA GLY A 104 14.86 -19.54 14.93
C GLY A 104 16.16 -20.27 14.61
N ALA A 105 17.28 -19.55 14.45
CA ALA A 105 18.60 -20.14 14.20
C ALA A 105 19.72 -19.36 14.91
N ASN A 106 19.66 -19.32 16.25
CA ASN A 106 20.84 -19.27 17.14
C ASN A 106 20.38 -19.03 18.59
N ARG A 107 20.09 -20.14 19.28
CA ARG A 107 20.49 -20.43 20.67
C ARG A 107 19.99 -21.82 21.04
#